data_AF-A0A1F5NUZ9-F1
#
_entry.id   AF-A0A1F5NUZ9-F1
#
_cell.length_a   1.000
_cell.length_b   1.000
_cell.length_c   1.000
_cell.angle_alpha   90.00
_cell.angle_beta   90.00
_cell.angle_gamma   90.00
#
_symmetry.space_group_name_H-M   'P 1'
#
loop_
_entity.id
_entity.type
_entity.pdbx_description
1 polymer ?
#
loop_
_entity_poly.entity_id
_entity_poly.type
_entity_poly.pdbx_seq_one_letter_code
_entity_poly.pdbx_strand_id
1 'polypeptide(L)' 'MAKAKAKKAVQHLIRLGSRSLAIVLPPSIVRSLGWKQRQRVVAKRVARGILIKDAKTKRRKK' A
#
# COMPACT_ATOMS: atom_id res chain seq x y z
N MET A 1 -25.58 -11.70 -14.36
CA MET A 1 -24.14 -11.43 -14.61
C MET A 1 -23.39 -11.55 -13.28
N ALA A 2 -22.65 -12.63 -13.07
CA ALA A 2 -21.97 -12.89 -11.80
C ALA A 2 -20.76 -11.94 -11.62
N LYS A 3 -20.71 -11.19 -10.51
CA LYS A 3 -19.53 -10.40 -10.13
C LYS A 3 -18.33 -11.35 -9.97
N ALA A 4 -17.30 -11.19 -10.80
CA ALA A 4 -16.06 -11.94 -10.69
C ALA A 4 -15.49 -11.78 -9.26
N LYS A 5 -15.34 -12.91 -8.56
CA LYS A 5 -14.77 -12.97 -7.21
C LYS A 5 -13.32 -12.51 -7.30
N ALA A 6 -13.01 -11.31 -6.82
CA ALA A 6 -11.64 -10.78 -6.82
C ALA A 6 -10.74 -11.76 -6.07
N LYS A 7 -9.90 -12.51 -6.80
CA LYS A 7 -8.91 -13.41 -6.21
C LYS A 7 -8.03 -12.58 -5.27
N LYS A 8 -8.00 -12.93 -3.99
CA LYS A 8 -7.13 -12.28 -3.00
C LYS A 8 -5.69 -12.58 -3.39
N ALA A 9 -4.99 -11.60 -3.96
CA ALA A 9 -3.59 -11.77 -4.32
C ALA A 9 -2.76 -11.85 -3.02
N VAL A 10 -2.29 -13.04 -2.67
CA VAL A 10 -1.32 -13.24 -1.60
C VAL A 10 0.02 -12.73 -2.12
N GLN A 11 0.64 -11.78 -1.40
CA GLN A 11 1.94 -11.22 -1.73
C GLN A 11 2.98 -11.66 -0.70
N HIS A 12 4.25 -11.72 -1.12
CA HIS A 12 5.34 -12.10 -0.24
C HIS A 12 5.80 -10.92 0.63
N LEU A 13 6.09 -11.20 1.90
CA LEU A 13 6.81 -10.31 2.80
C LEU A 13 8.31 -10.54 2.60
N ILE A 14 9.01 -9.49 2.19
CA ILE A 14 10.45 -9.51 1.96
C ILE A 14 11.13 -8.78 3.12
N ARG A 15 12.23 -9.34 3.60
CA ARG A 15 13.06 -8.65 4.58
C ARG A 15 13.85 -7.52 3.92
N LEU A 16 13.69 -6.31 4.44
CA LEU A 16 14.41 -5.12 3.97
C LEU A 16 15.39 -4.69 5.07
N GLY A 17 16.68 -4.98 4.87
CA GLY A 17 17.71 -4.74 5.87
C GLY A 17 17.58 -5.63 7.11
N SER A 18 18.08 -5.15 8.25
CA SER A 18 18.15 -5.98 9.47
C SER A 18 16.85 -6.00 10.27
N ARG A 19 16.04 -4.93 10.24
CA ARG A 19 14.91 -4.74 11.16
C ARG A 19 13.54 -4.56 10.50
N SER A 20 13.46 -4.46 9.17
CA SER A 20 12.23 -4.10 8.48
C SER A 20 11.74 -5.19 7.54
N LEU A 21 10.43 -5.20 7.29
CA LEU A 21 9.78 -6.01 6.27
C LEU A 21 9.10 -5.08 5.25
N ALA A 22 9.10 -5.51 3.99
CA ALA A 22 8.42 -4.85 2.88
C ALA A 22 7.43 -5.80 2.24
N ILE A 23 6.31 -5.27 1.76
CA ILE A 23 5.33 -5.99 0.95
C ILE A 23 5.47 -5.46 -0.47
N VAL A 24 5.60 -6.36 -1.44
CA VAL A 24 5.62 -5.98 -2.84
C VAL A 24 4.19 -5.70 -3.30
N LEU A 25 3.95 -4.46 -3.74
CA LEU A 25 2.68 -4.07 -4.35
C LEU A 25 2.80 -4.17 -5.88
N PRO A 26 1.88 -4.86 -6.55
CA PRO A 26 1.81 -4.86 -8.01
C PRO A 26 1.77 -3.44 -8.59
N PRO A 27 2.43 -3.19 -9.74
CA PRO A 27 2.47 -1.87 -10.36
C PRO A 27 1.08 -1.35 -10.75
N SER A 28 0.13 -2.23 -11.07
CA SER A 28 -1.27 -1.87 -11.34
C SER A 28 -1.94 -1.17 -10.15
N ILE A 29 -1.74 -1.68 -8.94
CA ILE A 29 -2.28 -1.10 -7.71
C ILE A 29 -1.63 0.26 -7.46
N VAL A 30 -0.30 0.34 -7.54
CA VAL A 30 0.46 1.58 -7.33
C VAL A 30 0.00 2.68 -8.29
N ARG A 31 -0.16 2.35 -9.58
CA ARG A 31 -0.67 3.28 -10.61
C ARG A 31 -2.11 3.69 -10.36
N SER A 32 -2.99 2.76 -9.99
CA SER A 32 -4.41 3.06 -9.69
C SER A 32 -4.58 4.00 -8.49
N LEU A 33 -3.66 3.94 -7.53
CA LEU A 33 -3.61 4.82 -6.36
C LEU A 33 -2.93 6.17 -6.66
N GLY A 34 -2.35 6.34 -7.85
CA GLY A 34 -1.58 7.53 -8.23
C GLY A 34 -0.29 7.71 -7.43
N TRP A 35 0.22 6.64 -6.80
CA TRP A 35 1.39 6.72 -5.94
C TRP A 35 2.67 6.84 -6.77
N LYS A 36 3.61 7.66 -6.27
CA LYS A 36 4.92 7.87 -6.87
C LYS A 36 6.02 7.21 -6.05
N GLN A 37 7.17 7.01 -6.69
CA GLN A 37 8.35 6.50 -6.00
C GLN A 37 8.76 7.44 -4.86
N ARG A 38 9.20 6.87 -3.72
CA ARG A 38 9.62 7.60 -2.51
C ARG A 38 8.55 8.49 -1.87
N GLN A 39 7.27 8.30 -2.24
CA GLN A 39 6.16 8.99 -1.60
C GLN A 39 6.00 8.55 -0.15
N ARG A 40 5.63 9.48 0.74
CA ARG A 40 5.29 9.17 2.13
C ARG A 40 3.89 8.57 2.20
N VAL A 41 3.76 7.50 2.97
CA VAL A 41 2.49 6.84 3.25
C VAL A 41 2.33 6.65 4.75
N VAL A 42 1.08 6.59 5.22
CA VAL A 42 0.74 6.26 6.60
C VAL A 42 0.30 4.81 6.65
N ALA A 43 1.04 3.99 7.37
CA ALA A 43 0.61 2.64 7.74
C ALA A 43 -0.12 2.69 9.09
N LYS A 44 -1.36 2.20 9.13
CA LYS A 44 -2.15 2.06 10.36
C LYS A 44 -2.47 0.59 10.61
N ARG A 45 -2.26 0.12 11.83
CA ARG A 45 -2.71 -1.21 12.24
C ARG A 45 -4.24 -1.22 12.35
N VAL A 46 -4.86 -2.24 11.78
CA VAL A 46 -6.30 -2.51 11.88
C VAL A 46 -6.50 -3.97 12.31
N ALA A 47 -7.74 -4.37 12.64
CA ALA A 47 -8.02 -5.76 12.98
C ALA A 47 -7.52 -6.69 11.86
N ARG A 48 -6.58 -7.59 12.21
CA ARG A 48 -5.98 -8.58 11.31
C ARG A 48 -5.27 -8.01 10.07
N GLY A 49 -4.78 -6.77 10.11
CA GLY A 49 -4.05 -6.21 8.96
C GLY A 49 -3.41 -4.85 9.16
N ILE A 50 -2.88 -4.32 8.05
CA ILE A 50 -2.31 -2.98 7.94
C ILE A 50 -3.04 -2.25 6.83
N LEU A 51 -3.52 -1.05 7.13
CA LEU A 51 -4.10 -0.13 6.17
C LEU A 51 -3.05 0.91 5.77
N ILE A 52 -2.68 0.93 4.50
CA ILE A 52 -1.72 1.89 3.95
C ILE A 52 -2.52 3.01 3.25
N LYS A 53 -2.31 4.26 3.69
CA LYS A 53 -2.95 5.44 3.10
C LYS A 53 -1.89 6.41 2.61
N ASP A 54 -2.21 7.17 1.57
CA ASP A 54 -1.42 8.33 1.18
C ASP A 54 -1.29 9.29 2.37
N ALA A 55 -0.05 9.63 2.75
CA ALA A 55 0.17 10.70 3.70
C ALA A 55 -0.09 12.02 2.97
N LYS A 56 -1.36 12.47 2.93
CA LYS A 56 -1.72 13.84 2.53
C LYS A 56 -1.06 14.84 3.48
N THR A 57 0.25 15.04 3.36
CA THR A 57 1.00 16.05 4.09
C THR A 57 0.37 17.37 3.74
N LYS A 58 -0.30 18.00 4.72
CA LYS A 58 -0.90 19.32 4.56
C LYS A 58 0.20 20.33 4.20
N ARG A 59 0.43 20.52 2.91
CA ARG A 59 0.85 21.81 2.34
C ARG A 59 -0.21 22.22 1.32
N ARG A 60 -1.43 22.47 1.80
CA ARG A 60 -2.23 23.56 1.23
C ARG A 60 -1.75 24.83 1.92
N LYS A 61 -0.64 25.40 1.45
CA LYS A 61 -0.48 26.86 1.55
C LYS A 61 -1.35 27.40 0.42
N LYS A 62 -2.52 27.91 0.77
CA LYS A 62 -3.25 28.84 -0.09
C LYS A 62 -2.81 30.23 0.33
#